data_AF-A0A0U4YYH0-F1
#
_entry.id   AF-A0A0U4YYH0-F1
#
_cell.length_a   1.000
_cell.length_b   1.000
_cell.length_c   1.000
_cell.angle_alpha   90.00
_cell.angle_beta   90.00
_cell.angle_gamma   90.00
#
_symmetry.space_group_name_H-M   'P 1'
#
loop_
_entity.id
_entity.type
_entity.pdbx_description
1 polymer ?
#
loop_
_entity_poly.entity_id
_entity_poly.type
_entity_poly.pdbx_seq_one_letter_code
_entity_poly.pdbx_strand_id
1 'polypeptide(L)'
;MNLSPNYRPAEQAQLENFGVDWVVLYEFGDLDPSKAIEEFEALLQDLHEANLEAQVRHGHGASLLVFIKVPRHHLGNLVHQSRIKDWLYGIIHEIPAGDEQTIADAETPAEALRSVYHAVTWKKSLGGAHITPKHGKWKNIASAFPLHDQAANAELLRKWSRTILLTAEDLDSIRALFGEKVS
;
A
#
# COMPACT_ATOMS: atom_id res chain seq x y z
N MET A 1 6.68 -39.12 14.13
CA MET A 1 6.06 -38.31 13.06
C MET A 1 4.80 -37.69 13.62
N ASN A 2 4.84 -36.42 14.01
CA ASN A 2 3.64 -35.65 14.33
C ASN A 2 3.60 -34.46 13.36
N LEU A 3 2.86 -34.63 12.26
CA LEU A 3 2.41 -33.54 11.43
C LEU A 3 1.07 -33.08 12.00
N SER A 4 1.11 -32.16 12.96
CA SER A 4 -0.06 -31.32 13.24
C SER A 4 0.03 -30.11 12.33
N PRO A 5 -1.03 -29.78 11.56
CA PRO A 5 -1.07 -28.52 10.84
C PRO A 5 -1.06 -27.38 11.88
N ASN A 6 -0.26 -26.35 11.63
CA ASN A 6 -0.16 -25.15 12.46
C ASN A 6 -1.55 -24.51 12.62
N TYR A 7 -2.29 -24.90 13.66
CA TYR A 7 -3.54 -24.25 14.03
C TYR A 7 -3.19 -22.93 14.71
N ARG A 8 -3.41 -21.82 14.00
CA ARG A 8 -3.32 -20.47 14.56
C ARG A 8 -4.71 -20.05 15.06
N PRO A 9 -4.84 -19.49 16.27
CA PRO A 9 -6.12 -19.00 16.78
C PRO A 9 -6.75 -17.97 15.83
N ALA A 10 -8.07 -18.02 15.65
CA ALA A 10 -8.81 -17.15 14.73
C ALA A 10 -8.60 -15.65 15.00
N GLU A 11 -8.39 -15.25 16.25
CA GLU A 11 -8.13 -13.86 16.65
C GLU A 11 -6.78 -13.33 16.13
N GLN A 12 -5.74 -14.17 16.09
CA GLN A 12 -4.43 -13.78 15.53
C GLN A 12 -4.47 -13.70 14.00
N ALA A 13 -5.26 -14.57 13.36
CA ALA A 13 -5.48 -14.52 11.91
C ALA A 13 -6.32 -13.31 11.48
N GLN A 14 -7.19 -12.79 12.35
CA GLN A 14 -7.99 -11.58 12.08
C GLN A 14 -7.17 -10.28 12.17
N LEU A 15 -6.06 -10.29 12.92
CA LEU A 15 -5.18 -9.12 13.08
C LEU A 15 -4.13 -9.01 11.96
N GLU A 16 -3.88 -10.10 11.22
CA GLU A 16 -2.92 -10.10 10.12
C GLU A 16 -3.61 -9.80 8.79
N ASN A 17 -3.19 -8.72 8.12
CA ASN A 17 -3.66 -8.35 6.77
C ASN A 17 -3.18 -9.32 5.66
N PHE A 18 -2.74 -10.54 5.99
CA PHE A 18 -2.16 -11.53 5.07
C PHE A 18 -1.01 -11.00 4.18
N GLY A 19 -0.35 -9.91 4.60
CA GLY A 19 0.69 -9.24 3.83
C GLY A 19 0.17 -8.48 2.61
N VAL A 20 -1.10 -8.08 2.62
CA VAL A 20 -1.68 -7.14 1.65
C VAL A 20 -1.19 -5.73 1.98
N ASP A 21 -0.66 -5.05 0.97
CA ASP A 21 -0.16 -3.68 1.10
C ASP A 21 -1.20 -2.65 0.65
N TRP A 22 -2.02 -3.00 -0.36
CA TRP A 22 -2.97 -2.08 -0.97
C TRP A 22 -4.22 -2.80 -1.47
N VAL A 23 -5.36 -2.12 -1.45
CA VAL A 23 -6.64 -2.65 -1.97
C VAL A 23 -7.22 -1.67 -2.97
N VAL A 24 -7.71 -2.21 -4.09
CA VAL A 24 -8.44 -1.47 -5.13
C VAL A 24 -9.86 -2.03 -5.20
N LEU A 25 -10.85 -1.14 -5.07
CA LEU A 25 -12.26 -1.45 -5.27
C LEU A 25 -12.67 -1.06 -6.68
N TYR A 26 -13.00 -2.05 -7.50
CA TYR A 26 -13.47 -1.89 -8.86
C TYR A 26 -14.98 -2.12 -8.91
N GLU A 27 -15.74 -1.14 -9.38
CA GLU A 27 -17.20 -1.20 -9.49
C GLU A 27 -17.59 -1.24 -10.96
N PHE A 28 -18.42 -2.22 -11.34
CA PHE A 28 -18.81 -2.43 -12.73
C PHE A 28 -20.34 -2.42 -12.93
N GLY A 29 -21.10 -1.94 -11.94
CA GLY A 29 -22.57 -1.94 -11.96
C GLY A 29 -23.18 -1.20 -13.16
N ASP A 30 -22.53 -0.14 -13.64
CA ASP A 30 -23.03 0.70 -14.74
C ASP A 30 -22.42 0.35 -16.12
N LEU A 31 -21.61 -0.71 -16.19
CA LEU A 31 -20.87 -1.10 -17.38
C LEU A 31 -21.54 -2.28 -18.11
N ASP A 32 -21.39 -2.29 -19.44
CA ASP A 32 -21.62 -3.52 -20.20
C ASP A 32 -20.60 -4.58 -19.76
N PRO A 33 -21.00 -5.85 -19.57
CA PRO A 33 -20.10 -6.91 -19.13
C PRO A 33 -18.82 -7.04 -19.98
N SER A 34 -18.93 -6.84 -21.29
CA SER A 34 -17.78 -6.96 -22.21
C SER A 34 -16.75 -5.87 -21.94
N LYS A 35 -17.21 -4.63 -21.73
CA LYS A 35 -16.34 -3.49 -21.38
C LYS A 35 -15.75 -3.64 -19.99
N ALA A 36 -16.55 -4.14 -19.04
CA ALA A 36 -16.08 -4.38 -17.68
C ALA A 36 -14.94 -5.41 -17.64
N ILE A 37 -15.02 -6.46 -18.47
CA ILE A 37 -13.97 -7.47 -18.62
C ILE A 37 -12.71 -6.84 -19.24
N GLU A 38 -12.84 -6.11 -20.34
CA GLU A 38 -11.70 -5.47 -21.01
C GLU A 38 -10.97 -4.48 -20.09
N GLU A 39 -11.71 -3.60 -19.39
CA GLU A 39 -11.12 -2.66 -18.43
C GLU A 39 -10.44 -3.37 -17.26
N PHE A 40 -11.02 -4.47 -16.78
CA PHE A 40 -10.47 -5.24 -15.66
C PHE A 40 -9.24 -6.07 -16.05
N GLU A 41 -9.22 -6.68 -17.23
CA GLU A 41 -8.04 -7.35 -17.77
C GLU A 41 -6.89 -6.35 -17.93
N ALA A 42 -7.19 -5.15 -18.43
CA ALA A 42 -6.20 -4.10 -18.54
C ALA A 42 -5.68 -3.63 -17.17
N LEU A 43 -6.51 -3.63 -16.13
CA LEU A 43 -6.09 -3.35 -14.74
C LEU A 43 -5.08 -4.39 -14.25
N LEU A 44 -5.37 -5.67 -14.43
CA LEU A 44 -4.47 -6.75 -14.01
C LEU A 44 -3.16 -6.74 -14.80
N GLN A 45 -3.21 -6.44 -16.09
CA GLN A 45 -2.03 -6.29 -16.93
C GLN A 45 -1.15 -5.11 -16.46
N ASP A 46 -1.76 -3.96 -16.18
CA ASP A 46 -1.02 -2.77 -15.73
C ASP A 46 -0.37 -2.98 -14.35
N LEU A 47 -1.01 -3.75 -13.46
CA LEU A 47 -0.41 -4.19 -12.19
C LEU A 47 0.75 -5.18 -12.40
N HIS A 48 0.58 -6.13 -13.32
CA HIS A 48 1.61 -7.13 -13.62
C HIS A 48 2.87 -6.51 -14.24
N GLU A 49 2.70 -5.57 -15.17
CA GLU A 49 3.81 -4.82 -15.78
C GLU A 49 4.58 -3.96 -14.77
N ALA A 50 3.92 -3.53 -13.69
CA ALA A 50 4.55 -2.84 -12.58
C ALA A 50 5.19 -3.80 -11.54
N ASN A 51 5.31 -5.10 -11.84
CA ASN A 51 5.83 -6.13 -10.94
C ASN A 51 5.08 -6.24 -9.61
N LEU A 52 3.77 -6.00 -9.62
CA LEU A 52 2.90 -6.12 -8.45
C LEU A 52 2.18 -7.46 -8.45
N GLU A 53 2.10 -8.10 -7.28
CA GLU A 53 1.31 -9.32 -7.09
C GLU A 53 -0.14 -8.92 -6.78
N ALA A 54 -1.09 -9.50 -7.50
CA ALA A 54 -2.51 -9.18 -7.33
C ALA A 54 -3.34 -10.45 -7.05
N GLN A 55 -4.32 -10.34 -6.15
CA GLN A 55 -5.35 -11.34 -5.92
C GLN A 55 -6.73 -10.70 -5.95
N VAL A 56 -7.70 -11.37 -6.57
CA VAL A 56 -9.06 -10.85 -6.73
C VAL A 56 -10.02 -11.60 -5.81
N ARG A 57 -10.89 -10.86 -5.14
CA ARG A 57 -12.03 -11.41 -4.40
C ARG A 57 -13.32 -10.67 -4.78
N HIS A 58 -14.43 -11.31 -4.51
CA HIS A 58 -15.74 -10.70 -4.64
C HIS A 58 -15.88 -9.55 -3.63
N GLY A 59 -16.28 -8.38 -4.11
CA GLY A 59 -16.67 -7.24 -3.27
C GLY A 59 -18.15 -7.29 -2.92
N HIS A 60 -18.67 -6.21 -2.34
CA HIS A 60 -20.10 -6.10 -2.08
C HIS A 60 -20.85 -5.61 -3.33
N GLY A 61 -21.94 -6.28 -3.71
CA GLY A 61 -22.73 -5.90 -4.88
C GLY A 61 -21.99 -6.18 -6.21
N ALA A 62 -22.13 -5.28 -7.18
CA ALA A 62 -21.47 -5.37 -8.48
C ALA A 62 -20.03 -4.82 -8.43
N SER A 63 -19.21 -5.39 -7.54
CA SER A 63 -17.82 -4.94 -7.33
C SER A 63 -16.83 -6.09 -7.12
N LEU A 64 -15.56 -5.80 -7.40
CA LEU A 64 -14.41 -6.67 -7.16
C LEU A 64 -13.39 -5.95 -6.27
N LEU A 65 -12.81 -6.70 -5.36
CA LEU A 65 -11.69 -6.27 -4.53
C LEU A 65 -10.41 -6.87 -5.09
N VAL A 66 -9.48 -6.01 -5.49
CA VAL A 66 -8.13 -6.40 -5.92
C VAL A 66 -7.16 -6.09 -4.80
N PHE A 67 -6.64 -7.14 -4.18
CA PHE A 67 -5.61 -7.08 -3.16
C PHE A 67 -4.25 -7.09 -3.83
N ILE A 68 -3.43 -6.11 -3.51
CA ILE A 68 -2.12 -5.89 -4.11
C ILE A 68 -1.06 -6.08 -3.03
N LYS A 69 0.02 -6.76 -3.42
CA LYS A 69 1.22 -6.93 -2.64
C LYS A 69 2.43 -6.52 -3.46
N VAL A 70 3.31 -5.73 -2.85
CA VAL A 70 4.55 -5.26 -3.46
C VAL A 70 5.69 -6.19 -3.02
N PRO A 71 6.40 -6.85 -3.95
CA PRO A 71 7.56 -7.64 -3.59
C PRO A 71 8.60 -6.80 -2.84
N ARG A 72 9.20 -7.34 -1.76
CA ARG A 72 10.11 -6.57 -0.88
C ARG A 72 11.28 -5.91 -1.60
N HIS A 73 11.89 -6.60 -2.56
CA HIS A 73 12.99 -6.05 -3.36
C HIS A 73 12.54 -4.84 -4.18
N HIS A 74 11.33 -4.90 -4.76
CA HIS A 74 10.74 -3.83 -5.55
C HIS A 74 10.33 -2.66 -4.65
N LEU A 75 9.75 -2.94 -3.48
CA LEU A 75 9.42 -1.92 -2.49
C LEU A 75 10.66 -1.13 -2.06
N GLY A 76 11.76 -1.81 -1.75
CA GLY A 76 12.97 -1.13 -1.30
C GLY A 76 13.65 -0.30 -2.39
N ASN A 77 13.51 -0.72 -3.66
CA ASN A 77 13.93 0.11 -4.79
C ASN A 77 13.06 1.38 -4.91
N LEU A 78 11.74 1.25 -4.76
CA LEU A 78 10.82 2.40 -4.78
C LEU A 78 11.08 3.39 -3.64
N VAL A 79 11.43 2.90 -2.44
CA VAL A 79 11.86 3.75 -1.32
C VAL A 79 13.08 4.57 -1.73
N HIS A 80 14.11 3.93 -2.28
CA HIS A 80 15.32 4.62 -2.72
C HIS A 80 15.03 5.68 -3.80
N GLN A 81 14.24 5.31 -4.82
CA GLN A 81 13.82 6.23 -5.89
C GLN A 81 12.99 7.41 -5.36
N SER A 82 12.12 7.18 -4.38
CA SER A 82 11.37 8.25 -3.72
C SER A 82 12.31 9.23 -3.00
N ARG A 83 13.34 8.74 -2.30
CA ARG A 83 14.32 9.60 -1.62
C ARG A 83 15.17 10.40 -2.62
N ILE A 84 15.59 9.79 -3.74
CA ILE A 84 16.30 10.51 -4.81
C ILE A 84 15.44 11.66 -5.35
N LYS A 85 14.17 11.37 -5.60
CA LYS A 85 13.21 12.39 -6.05
C LYS A 85 13.08 13.51 -5.03
N ASP A 86 12.91 13.19 -3.75
CA ASP A 86 12.78 14.18 -2.68
C ASP A 86 14.04 15.04 -2.55
N TRP A 87 15.23 14.46 -2.73
CA TRP A 87 16.50 15.18 -2.77
C TRP A 87 16.58 16.11 -3.99
N LEU A 88 16.21 15.64 -5.17
CA LEU A 88 16.22 16.42 -6.41
C LEU A 88 15.33 17.67 -6.31
N TYR A 89 14.23 17.58 -5.57
CA TYR A 89 13.33 18.70 -5.29
C TYR A 89 13.71 19.51 -4.03
N GLY A 90 14.80 19.16 -3.35
CA GLY A 90 15.31 19.88 -2.18
C GLY A 90 14.48 19.69 -0.90
N ILE A 91 13.66 18.64 -0.82
CA ILE A 91 12.87 18.28 0.38
C ILE A 91 13.80 17.68 1.44
N ILE A 92 14.76 16.85 1.02
CA ILE A 92 15.85 16.35 1.87
C ILE A 92 17.17 16.95 1.41
N HIS A 93 18.08 17.20 2.35
CA HIS A 93 19.36 17.85 2.08
C HIS A 93 20.49 16.86 1.81
N GLU A 94 20.35 15.63 2.27
CA GLU A 94 21.37 14.58 2.13
C GLU A 94 21.13 13.76 0.87
N ILE A 95 22.21 13.51 0.12
CA ILE A 95 22.16 12.68 -1.10
C ILE A 95 21.97 11.22 -0.66
N PRO A 96 20.90 10.54 -1.12
CA PRO A 96 20.75 9.11 -0.87
C PRO A 96 21.93 8.35 -1.47
N ALA A 97 22.63 7.57 -0.65
CA ALA A 97 23.73 6.74 -1.12
C ALA A 97 23.19 5.55 -1.92
N GLY A 98 23.78 5.26 -3.07
CA GLY A 98 23.40 4.12 -3.91
C GLY A 98 23.37 4.45 -5.40
N ASP A 99 22.88 3.49 -6.15
CA ASP A 99 22.57 3.53 -7.58
C ASP A 99 21.11 3.15 -7.84
N GLU A 100 20.71 3.11 -9.11
CA GLU A 100 19.33 2.79 -9.51
C GLU A 100 18.85 1.40 -9.05
N GLN A 101 19.76 0.48 -8.71
CA GLN A 101 19.46 -0.88 -8.26
C GLN A 101 19.52 -1.03 -6.73
N THR A 102 19.74 0.08 -6.02
CA THR A 102 19.80 0.07 -4.57
C THR A 102 18.44 -0.26 -3.98
N ILE A 103 18.45 -1.19 -3.02
CA ILE A 103 17.28 -1.62 -2.25
C ILE A 103 17.46 -1.04 -0.86
N ALA A 104 16.62 -0.07 -0.49
CA ALA A 104 16.61 0.55 0.82
C ALA A 104 15.42 0.04 1.63
N ASP A 105 15.65 -0.32 2.89
CA ASP A 105 14.54 -0.60 3.80
C ASP A 105 13.84 0.72 4.19
N ALA A 106 12.51 0.68 4.27
CA ALA A 106 11.76 1.83 4.76
C ALA A 106 12.03 2.03 6.26
N GLU A 107 12.25 3.28 6.66
CA GLU A 107 12.52 3.65 8.06
C GLU A 107 11.24 3.64 8.90
N THR A 108 10.09 3.89 8.26
CA THR A 108 8.79 3.94 8.93
C THR A 108 7.71 3.22 8.12
N PRO A 109 6.67 2.68 8.78
CA PRO A 109 5.49 2.13 8.10
C PRO A 109 4.84 3.13 7.13
N ALA A 110 4.78 4.41 7.49
CA ALA A 110 4.27 5.46 6.62
C ALA A 110 5.11 5.64 5.35
N GLU A 111 6.44 5.57 5.45
CA GLU A 111 7.32 5.61 4.27
C GLU A 111 7.10 4.38 3.37
N ALA A 112 7.00 3.18 3.95
CA ALA A 112 6.70 1.96 3.20
C ALA A 112 5.37 2.09 2.46
N LEU A 113 4.29 2.52 3.14
CA LEU A 113 2.98 2.73 2.53
C LEU A 113 2.98 3.81 1.44
N ARG A 114 3.78 4.87 1.60
CA ARG A 114 3.96 5.89 0.56
C ARG A 114 4.62 5.30 -0.68
N SER A 115 5.63 4.44 -0.52
CA SER A 115 6.27 3.73 -1.63
C SER A 115 5.32 2.74 -2.32
N VAL A 116 4.46 2.05 -1.56
CA VAL A 116 3.37 1.22 -2.13
C VAL A 116 2.41 2.09 -2.96
N TYR A 117 1.98 3.23 -2.41
CA TYR A 117 1.14 4.17 -3.13
C TYR A 117 1.80 4.66 -4.44
N HIS A 118 3.11 4.90 -4.42
CA HIS A 118 3.88 5.23 -5.61
C HIS A 118 3.92 4.08 -6.62
N ALA A 119 4.10 2.84 -6.17
CA ALA A 119 4.03 1.65 -7.03
C ALA A 119 2.70 1.57 -7.80
N VAL A 120 1.59 1.91 -7.15
CA VAL A 120 0.26 1.88 -7.77
C VAL A 120 0.01 3.09 -8.67
N THR A 121 0.41 4.29 -8.24
CA THR A 121 -0.03 5.54 -8.88
C THR A 121 0.96 6.18 -9.85
N TRP A 122 2.26 5.91 -9.73
CA TRP A 122 3.25 6.48 -10.63
C TRP A 122 3.07 5.97 -12.05
N LYS A 123 3.59 6.75 -13.01
CA LYS A 123 3.61 6.38 -14.41
C LYS A 123 4.44 5.10 -14.61
N LYS A 124 4.10 4.32 -15.64
CA LYS A 124 4.86 3.14 -16.07
C LYS A 124 6.34 3.43 -16.34
N SER A 125 6.67 4.62 -16.85
CA SER A 125 8.05 5.06 -17.07
C SER A 125 8.88 5.18 -15.77
N LEU A 126 8.23 5.29 -14.62
CA LEU A 126 8.84 5.34 -13.29
C LEU A 126 8.67 4.02 -12.53
N GLY A 127 8.24 2.95 -13.21
CA GLY A 127 8.00 1.63 -12.62
C GLY A 127 6.68 1.47 -11.87
N GLY A 128 5.74 2.43 -11.98
CA GLY A 128 4.42 2.32 -11.37
C GLY A 128 3.32 1.81 -12.31
N ALA A 129 2.18 1.37 -11.76
CA ALA A 129 1.06 0.82 -12.52
C ALA A 129 0.18 1.90 -13.20
N HIS A 130 0.40 3.18 -12.91
CA HIS A 130 -0.35 4.32 -13.43
C HIS A 130 -1.87 4.21 -13.17
N ILE A 131 -2.23 3.71 -11.99
CA ILE A 131 -3.61 3.55 -11.55
C ILE A 131 -3.98 4.72 -10.65
N THR A 132 -4.99 5.51 -11.06
CA THR A 132 -5.50 6.62 -10.26
C THR A 132 -7.02 6.51 -10.19
N PRO A 133 -7.59 6.20 -9.01
CA PRO A 133 -9.03 6.06 -8.86
C PRO A 133 -9.82 7.25 -9.40
N LYS A 134 -10.95 6.98 -10.05
CA LYS A 134 -11.88 7.99 -10.59
C LYS A 134 -11.27 8.93 -11.65
N HIS A 135 -10.13 8.59 -12.24
CA HIS A 135 -9.45 9.45 -13.21
C HIS A 135 -9.11 8.73 -14.52
N GLY A 136 -9.37 9.38 -15.65
CA GLY A 136 -9.01 8.88 -16.98
C GLY A 136 -9.59 7.49 -17.28
N LYS A 137 -8.72 6.55 -17.67
CA LYS A 137 -9.06 5.13 -17.93
C LYS A 137 -9.68 4.45 -16.70
N TRP A 138 -9.37 4.90 -15.50
CA TRP A 138 -9.72 4.23 -14.24
C TRP A 138 -10.91 4.85 -13.50
N LYS A 139 -11.87 5.39 -14.26
CA LYS A 139 -13.09 6.00 -13.70
C LYS A 139 -13.92 5.05 -12.83
N ASN A 140 -13.89 3.75 -13.15
CA ASN A 140 -14.66 2.70 -12.49
C ASN A 140 -13.96 2.09 -11.26
N ILE A 141 -12.77 2.60 -10.92
CA ILE A 141 -12.14 2.34 -9.64
C ILE A 141 -12.72 3.30 -8.61
N ALA A 142 -13.60 2.80 -7.75
CA ALA A 142 -14.32 3.58 -6.76
C ALA A 142 -13.41 4.08 -5.64
N SER A 143 -12.44 3.27 -5.22
CA SER A 143 -11.46 3.65 -4.20
C SER A 143 -10.22 2.79 -4.27
N ALA A 144 -9.09 3.32 -3.81
CA ALA A 144 -7.90 2.53 -3.55
C ALA A 144 -7.25 2.99 -2.24
N PHE A 145 -6.95 2.06 -1.34
CA PHE A 145 -6.56 2.37 0.04
C PHE A 145 -5.71 1.26 0.66
N PRO A 146 -4.86 1.58 1.66
CA PRO A 146 -4.13 0.57 2.42
C PRO A 146 -5.02 -0.04 3.51
N LEU A 147 -4.69 -1.26 3.96
CA LEU A 147 -5.35 -1.86 5.12
C LEU A 147 -4.75 -1.32 6.42
N HIS A 148 -5.60 -1.16 7.44
CA HIS A 148 -5.15 -0.72 8.76
C HIS A 148 -4.36 -1.82 9.47
N ASP A 149 -3.28 -1.44 10.16
CA ASP A 149 -2.63 -2.29 11.14
C ASP A 149 -3.40 -2.21 12.47
N GLN A 150 -4.25 -3.21 12.72
CA GLN A 150 -5.08 -3.24 13.91
C GLN A 150 -4.26 -3.38 15.20
N ALA A 151 -3.12 -4.07 15.15
CA ALA A 151 -2.27 -4.27 16.32
C ALA A 151 -1.57 -2.97 16.71
N ALA A 152 -0.96 -2.28 15.75
CA ALA A 152 -0.35 -0.97 15.97
C ALA A 152 -1.36 0.07 16.45
N ASN A 153 -2.56 0.09 15.84
CA ASN A 153 -3.64 0.98 16.24
C ASN A 153 -4.12 0.71 17.67
N ALA A 154 -4.30 -0.56 18.05
CA ALA A 154 -4.73 -0.93 19.40
C ALA A 154 -3.68 -0.56 20.46
N GLU A 155 -2.39 -0.75 20.15
CA GLU A 155 -1.30 -0.35 21.03
C GLU A 155 -1.24 1.17 21.21
N LEU A 156 -1.34 1.93 20.12
CA LEU A 156 -1.35 3.38 20.14
C LEU A 156 -2.51 3.92 21.00
N LEU A 157 -3.73 3.45 20.73
CA LEU A 157 -4.93 3.84 21.49
C LEU A 157 -4.79 3.49 22.97
N ARG A 158 -4.26 2.32 23.30
CA ARG A 158 -4.04 1.89 24.69
C ARG A 158 -3.03 2.79 25.40
N LYS A 159 -1.89 3.08 24.76
CA LYS A 159 -0.84 3.97 25.30
C LYS A 159 -1.44 5.33 25.61
N TRP A 160 -2.14 5.91 24.62
CA TRP A 160 -2.66 7.27 24.69
C TRP A 160 -3.84 7.43 25.64
N SER A 161 -4.66 6.39 25.82
CA SER A 161 -5.76 6.40 26.80
C SER A 161 -5.30 6.63 28.25
N ARG A 162 -4.00 6.41 28.53
CA ARG A 162 -3.39 6.53 29.86
C ARG A 162 -2.49 7.76 29.99
N THR A 163 -2.28 8.51 28.90
CA THR A 163 -1.38 9.65 28.85
C THR A 163 -2.14 10.94 29.09
N ILE A 164 -1.70 11.74 30.07
CA ILE A 164 -2.33 13.04 30.40
C ILE A 164 -1.76 14.18 29.56
N LEU A 165 -0.46 14.13 29.23
CA LEU A 165 0.24 15.09 28.38
C LEU A 165 1.06 14.35 27.33
N LEU A 166 0.85 14.66 26.05
CA LEU A 166 1.59 14.07 24.94
C LEU A 166 3.02 14.61 24.89
N THR A 167 3.96 13.72 24.59
CA THR A 167 5.38 14.07 24.37
C THR A 167 5.68 14.23 22.88
N ALA A 168 6.84 14.82 22.54
CA ALA A 168 7.29 14.89 21.15
C ALA A 168 7.43 13.49 20.51
N GLU A 169 7.91 12.51 21.28
CA GLU A 169 8.05 11.12 20.83
C GLU A 169 6.69 10.48 20.49
N ASP A 170 5.62 10.84 21.23
CA ASP A 170 4.28 10.39 20.91
C ASP A 170 3.79 10.94 19.56
N LEU A 171 4.17 12.17 19.20
CA LEU A 171 3.85 12.76 17.90
C LEU A 171 4.66 12.12 16.77
N ASP A 172 5.95 11.85 16.99
CA ASP A 172 6.80 11.12 16.05
C ASP A 172 6.27 9.72 15.77
N SER A 173 5.68 9.07 16.79
CA SER A 173 4.99 7.77 16.65
C SER A 173 3.83 7.84 15.65
N ILE A 174 3.01 8.89 15.70
CA ILE A 174 1.89 9.09 14.76
C ILE A 174 2.44 9.32 13.36
N ARG A 175 3.46 10.17 13.23
CA ARG A 175 4.10 10.48 11.95
C ARG A 175 4.63 9.22 11.30
N ALA A 176 5.27 8.34 12.07
CA ALA A 176 5.79 7.07 11.58
C ALA A 176 4.71 6.10 11.09
N LEU A 177 3.50 6.15 11.66
CA LEU A 177 2.39 5.25 11.29
C LEU A 177 1.48 5.80 10.18
N PHE A 178 1.11 7.08 10.27
CA PHE A 178 0.08 7.70 9.42
C PHE A 178 0.62 8.77 8.47
N GLY A 179 1.88 9.15 8.61
CA GLY A 179 2.55 10.16 7.80
C GLY A 179 2.41 11.59 8.34
N GLU A 180 3.23 12.47 7.77
CA GLU A 180 3.45 13.86 8.19
C GLU A 180 2.22 14.75 8.17
N LYS A 181 1.25 14.47 7.29
CA LYS A 181 0.04 15.30 7.17
C LYS A 181 -0.96 15.06 8.31
N VAL A 182 -0.89 13.91 8.95
CA VAL A 182 -1.82 13.50 10.02
C VAL A 182 -1.26 13.84 11.40
N SER A 183 0.07 13.80 11.56
CA SER A 183 0.80 14.15 12.79
C SER A 183 0.78 15.64 13.11
#